data_AF-A0A358D3D3-F1
#
_entry.id   AF-A0A358D3D3-F1
#
_cell.length_a   1.000
_cell.length_b   1.000
_cell.length_c   1.000
_cell.angle_alpha   90.00
_cell.angle_beta   90.00
_cell.angle_gamma   90.00
#
_symmetry.space_group_name_H-M   'P 1'
#
loop_
_entity.id
_entity.type
_entity.pdbx_description
1 polymer ?
#
loop_
_entity_poly.entity_id
_entity_poly.type
_entity_poly.pdbx_seq_one_letter_code
_entity_poly.pdbx_strand_id
1 'polypeptide(L)' 'DWDTVGGFVFGLLGHVPDVGESIEYQGWELTAKEIHNRRIHLIVARPEASE' A
#
# COMPACT_ATOMS: atom_id res chain seq x y z
N ASP A 1 6.12 -13.81 -2.42
CA ASP A 1 7.50 -13.39 -2.71
C ASP A 1 7.49 -11.99 -3.25
N TRP A 2 7.89 -11.03 -2.41
CA TRP A 2 8.03 -9.62 -2.79
C TRP A 2 9.28 -9.08 -2.13
N ASP A 3 10.09 -8.30 -2.86
CA ASP A 3 11.36 -7.77 -2.35
C ASP A 3 11.22 -6.37 -1.74
N THR A 4 10.08 -5.70 -1.94
CA THR A 4 9.84 -4.33 -1.44
C THR A 4 8.42 -4.18 -0.92
N VAL A 5 8.20 -3.25 0.01
CA VAL A 5 6.86 -2.93 0.53
C VAL A 5 5.93 -2.44 -0.58
N GLY A 6 6.44 -1.67 -1.55
CA GLY A 6 5.64 -1.23 -2.70
C GLY A 6 5.21 -2.39 -3.60
N GLY A 7 6.10 -3.36 -3.84
CA GLY A 7 5.74 -4.57 -4.58
C GLY A 7 4.72 -5.43 -3.84
N PHE A 8 4.84 -5.54 -2.52
CA PHE A 8 3.88 -6.22 -1.67
C PHE A 8 2.48 -5.57 -1.74
N VAL A 9 2.38 -4.26 -1.51
CA VAL A 9 1.09 -3.53 -1.55
C VAL A 9 0.47 -3.58 -2.95
N PHE A 10 1.28 -3.42 -4.00
CA PHE A 10 0.83 -3.59 -5.39
C PHE A 10 0.26 -5.00 -5.62
N GLY A 11 0.92 -6.03 -5.10
CA GLY A 11 0.47 -7.41 -5.18
C GLY A 11 -0.85 -7.67 -4.45
N LEU A 12 -1.07 -7.00 -3.31
CA LEU A 12 -2.34 -7.08 -2.58
C LEU A 12 -3.49 -6.39 -3.32
N LEU A 13 -3.25 -5.20 -3.88
CA LEU A 13 -4.26 -4.42 -4.62
C LEU A 13 -4.57 -5.03 -6.00
N GLY A 14 -3.59 -5.67 -6.64
CA GLY A 14 -3.76 -6.32 -7.94
C GLY A 14 -3.77 -5.37 -9.14
N HIS A 15 -3.57 -4.07 -8.92
CA HIS A 15 -3.43 -3.06 -9.97
C HIS A 15 -2.46 -1.95 -9.53
N VAL A 16 -2.15 -1.03 -10.45
CA VAL A 16 -1.46 0.21 -10.09
C VAL A 16 -2.47 1.06 -9.30
N PRO A 17 -2.18 1.41 -8.04
CA PRO A 17 -3.12 2.15 -7.23
C PRO A 17 -3.15 3.64 -7.60
N ASP A 18 -4.27 4.28 -7.28
CA ASP A 18 -4.36 5.73 -7.27
C ASP A 18 -3.70 6.31 -6.01
N VAL A 19 -3.24 7.56 -6.08
CA VAL A 19 -2.69 8.24 -4.90
C VAL A 19 -3.79 8.41 -3.85
N GLY A 20 -3.52 7.89 -2.65
CA GLY A 20 -4.43 7.91 -1.52
C GLY A 20 -5.20 6.61 -1.32
N GLU A 21 -5.12 5.67 -2.26
CA GLU A 21 -5.74 4.36 -2.12
C GLU A 21 -5.09 3.56 -1.01
N SER A 22 -5.92 2.85 -0.22
CA SER A 22 -5.47 2.05 0.91
C SER A 22 -5.97 0.61 0.85
N ILE A 23 -5.24 -0.26 1.54
CA ILE A 23 -5.63 -1.65 1.78
C ILE A 23 -5.35 -2.03 3.23
N GLU A 24 -6.26 -2.80 3.81
CA GLU A 24 -6.09 -3.38 5.13
C GLU A 24 -5.35 -4.71 5.05
N TYR A 25 -4.34 -4.88 5.90
CA TYR A 25 -3.59 -6.12 6.00
C TYR A 25 -3.06 -6.32 7.42
N GLN A 26 -3.54 -7.39 8.06
CA GLN A 26 -3.10 -7.81 9.41
C GLN A 26 -3.14 -6.67 10.46
N GLY A 27 -4.25 -5.93 10.53
CA GLY A 27 -4.40 -4.84 11.51
C GLY A 27 -3.64 -3.57 11.15
N TRP A 28 -3.30 -3.38 9.88
CA TRP A 28 -2.70 -2.15 9.35
C TRP A 28 -3.49 -1.64 8.16
N GLU A 29 -3.71 -0.34 8.11
CA GLU A 29 -4.06 0.37 6.89
C GLU A 29 -2.76 0.79 6.17
N LEU A 30 -2.55 0.30 4.95
CA LEU A 30 -1.43 0.66 4.10
C LEU A 30 -1.92 1.58 2.98
N THR A 31 -1.52 2.85 3.00
CA THR A 31 -1.93 3.84 1.98
C THR A 31 -0.79 4.17 1.01
N ALA A 32 -1.05 4.09 -0.29
CA ALA A 32 -0.15 4.59 -1.32
C ALA A 32 -0.20 6.12 -1.40
N LYS A 33 0.86 6.83 -1.02
CA LYS A 33 0.88 8.30 -0.98
C LYS A 33 1.61 8.96 -2.15
N GLU A 34 2.53 8.24 -2.78
CA GLU A 34 3.26 8.75 -3.95
C GLU A 34 3.44 7.64 -4.98
N ILE A 35 2.97 7.89 -6.21
CA ILE A 35 3.09 6.99 -7.35
C ILE A 35 3.81 7.72 -8.47
N HIS A 36 4.99 7.26 -8.90
CA HIS A 36 5.62 7.76 -10.13
C HIS A 36 5.78 6.61 -11.12
N ASN A 37 5.47 6.87 -12.39
CA ASN A 37 5.65 5.91 -13.49
C ASN A 37 5.13 4.51 -13.14
N ARG A 38 3.95 4.43 -12.52
CA ARG A 38 3.27 3.18 -12.11
C ARG A 38 3.95 2.39 -10.99
N ARG A 39 4.88 3.00 -10.26
CA ARG A 39 5.55 2.41 -9.10
C ARG A 39 5.20 3.18 -7.83
N ILE A 40 4.91 2.45 -6.76
CA ILE A 40 4.74 3.01 -5.43
C ILE A 40 6.09 3.48 -4.90
N HIS A 41 6.18 4.76 -4.53
CA HIS A 41 7.37 5.35 -3.91
C HIS A 41 7.22 5.57 -2.41
N LEU A 42 6.01 5.86 -1.94
CA LEU A 42 5.74 6.07 -0.53
C LEU A 42 4.48 5.29 -0.10
N ILE A 43 4.66 4.47 0.93
CA ILE A 43 3.56 3.89 1.71
C ILE A 43 3.54 4.57 3.07
N VAL A 44 2.36 5.01 3.50
CA VAL A 44 2.10 5.34 4.89
C VAL A 44 1.36 4.17 5.51
N ALA A 45 1.90 3.63 6.60
CA ALA A 45 1.25 2.58 7.38
C ALA A 45 0.67 3.18 8.65
N ARG A 46 -0.57 2.83 8.97
CA ARG A 46 -1.22 3.15 10.24
C ARG A 46 -1.76 1.88 10.86
N PRO A 47 -1.65 1.69 12.19
CA PRO A 47 -2.38 0.63 12.85
C PRO A 47 -3.87 0.83 12.55
N GLU A 48 -4.55 -0.23 12.14
CA GLU A 48 -6.00 -0.25 12.09
C GLU A 48 -6.47 -0.06 13.52
N ALA A 49 -7.33 0.94 13.74
CA ALA A 49 -7.90 1.14 15.07
C ALA A 49 -8.76 -0.08 15.37
N SER A 50 -8.28 -0.93 16.28
CA SER A 50 -9.12 -1.98 16.86
C SER A 50 -10.17 -1.27 17.72
N GLU A 51 -11.44 -1.42 17.37
CA GLU A 51 -12.56 -0.97 18.21
C GLU A 51 -12.62 -1.75 19.53
#